data_AF-A0A415H944-F1
#
_entry.id   AF-A0A415H944-F1
#
_cell.length_a   1.000
_cell.length_b   1.000
_cell.length_c   1.000
_cell.angle_alpha   90.00
_cell.angle_beta   90.00
_cell.angle_gamma   90.00
#
_symmetry.space_group_name_H-M   'P 1'
#
loop_
_entity.id
_entity.type
_entity.pdbx_description
1 polymer ?
#
loop_
_entity_poly.entity_id
_entity_poly.type
_entity_poly.pdbx_seq_one_letter_code
_entity_poly.pdbx_strand_id
1 'polypeptide(L)'
;MIFYYWKKNVNSIISNRREEFVMQIETYSGKYDEIISLILDIQNNESKINLSLEEQPDLLTIHDSYQKNGGEFWIALDQGRVIGTLGLMKKDNHCAIMKKFFVKKEYRSQKVGLALYKKLLEFAEAANVQYIILDTPSVAHASHRFYEKAGQRQHFIYVGLRRKSEYDRMRKTAGVMWG
;
A
#
# COMPACT_ATOMS: atom_id res chain seq x y z
N MET A 1 -42.77 35.93 -8.86
CA MET A 1 -41.82 35.37 -9.85
C MET A 1 -40.36 35.35 -9.38
N ILE A 2 -39.94 36.26 -8.49
CA ILE A 2 -38.56 36.33 -7.95
C ILE A 2 -38.23 35.17 -6.98
N PHE A 3 -39.21 34.73 -6.17
CA PHE A 3 -39.03 33.62 -5.21
C PHE A 3 -38.73 32.26 -5.87
N TYR A 4 -39.25 32.03 -7.08
CA TYR A 4 -39.04 30.77 -7.82
C TYR A 4 -37.62 30.68 -8.42
N TYR A 5 -37.04 31.83 -8.77
CA TYR A 5 -35.67 31.94 -9.28
C TYR A 5 -34.62 31.78 -8.18
N TRP A 6 -34.91 32.24 -6.96
CA TRP A 6 -34.00 32.05 -5.81
C TRP A 6 -33.92 30.58 -5.40
N LYS A 7 -35.04 29.85 -5.38
CA LYS A 7 -35.06 28.42 -5.04
C LYS A 7 -34.36 27.54 -6.09
N LYS A 8 -34.42 27.90 -7.39
CA LYS A 8 -33.64 27.22 -8.44
C LYS A 8 -32.14 27.53 -8.38
N ASN A 9 -31.74 28.77 -8.04
CA ASN A 9 -30.33 29.12 -7.87
C ASN A 9 -29.71 28.52 -6.60
N VAL A 10 -30.45 28.41 -5.50
CA VAL A 10 -29.96 27.70 -4.30
C VAL A 10 -29.82 26.20 -4.58
N ASN A 11 -30.71 25.60 -5.37
CA ASN A 11 -30.61 24.19 -5.76
C ASN A 11 -29.51 23.90 -6.78
N SER A 12 -29.12 24.85 -7.65
CA SER A 12 -27.97 24.68 -8.55
C SER A 12 -26.62 24.91 -7.86
N ILE A 13 -26.61 25.54 -6.69
CA ILE A 13 -25.40 25.74 -5.86
C ILE A 13 -25.15 24.53 -4.94
N ILE A 14 -26.15 23.68 -4.69
CA ILE A 14 -26.05 22.49 -3.81
C ILE A 14 -25.80 21.17 -4.57
N SER A 15 -25.53 21.20 -5.89
CA SER A 15 -25.20 19.99 -6.66
C SER A 15 -23.72 19.63 -6.69
N ASN A 16 -22.91 20.07 -5.72
CA ASN A 16 -21.57 19.51 -5.52
C ASN A 16 -21.58 18.53 -4.34
N ARG A 17 -22.53 17.60 -4.37
CA ARG A 17 -22.47 16.41 -3.53
C ARG A 17 -21.34 15.58 -4.11
N ARG A 18 -20.11 15.78 -3.62
CA ARG A 18 -19.05 14.78 -3.80
C ARG A 18 -19.68 13.46 -3.36
N GLU A 19 -19.73 12.48 -4.25
CA GLU A 19 -20.12 11.14 -3.86
C GLU A 19 -19.34 10.79 -2.59
N GLU A 20 -20.06 10.27 -1.58
CA GLU A 20 -19.44 9.97 -0.30
C GLU A 20 -18.32 8.97 -0.55
N PHE A 21 -17.09 9.33 -0.15
CA PHE A 21 -15.94 8.46 -0.30
C PHE A 21 -16.13 7.23 0.59
N VAL A 22 -16.43 6.08 -0.02
CA VAL A 22 -16.62 4.81 0.69
C VAL A 22 -15.46 3.90 0.35
N MET A 23 -14.42 3.99 1.17
CA MET A 23 -13.26 3.12 1.08
C MET A 23 -13.57 1.71 1.59
N GLN A 24 -13.26 0.71 0.78
CA GLN A 24 -13.29 -0.71 1.16
C GLN A 24 -11.88 -1.30 1.06
N ILE A 25 -11.56 -2.25 1.92
CA ILE A 25 -10.30 -3.02 1.82
C ILE A 25 -10.67 -4.48 1.67
N GLU A 26 -10.10 -5.12 0.65
CA GLU A 26 -10.34 -6.52 0.32
C GLU A 26 -9.02 -7.27 0.14
N THR A 27 -9.07 -8.58 0.37
CA THR A 27 -8.02 -9.50 -0.06
C THR A 27 -8.08 -9.64 -1.58
N TYR A 28 -6.93 -9.62 -2.25
CA TYR A 28 -6.84 -9.86 -3.68
C TYR A 28 -7.38 -11.24 -4.04
N SER A 29 -8.24 -11.29 -5.06
CA SER A 29 -8.96 -12.50 -5.48
C SER A 29 -8.76 -12.87 -6.95
N GLY A 30 -7.80 -12.25 -7.65
CA GLY A 30 -7.55 -12.51 -9.07
C GLY A 30 -8.28 -11.58 -10.04
N LYS A 31 -9.22 -10.74 -9.57
CA LYS A 31 -10.19 -10.02 -10.42
C LYS A 31 -9.81 -8.61 -10.86
N TYR A 32 -8.63 -8.12 -10.50
CA TYR A 32 -8.30 -6.69 -10.60
C TYR A 32 -7.07 -6.44 -11.47
N ASP A 33 -7.29 -6.28 -12.77
CA ASP A 33 -6.24 -5.97 -13.75
C ASP A 33 -5.61 -4.59 -13.50
N GLU A 34 -6.36 -3.66 -12.90
CA GLU A 34 -5.93 -2.29 -12.57
C GLU A 34 -4.74 -2.22 -11.60
N ILE A 35 -4.45 -3.30 -10.86
CA ILE A 35 -3.34 -3.34 -9.88
C ILE A 35 -2.00 -3.07 -10.57
N ILE A 36 -1.74 -3.75 -11.69
CA ILE A 36 -0.47 -3.62 -12.42
C ILE A 36 -0.33 -2.20 -12.95
N SER A 37 -1.39 -1.68 -13.58
CA SER A 37 -1.40 -0.31 -14.11
C SER A 37 -1.15 0.74 -13.02
N LEU A 38 -1.80 0.59 -11.86
CA LEU A 38 -1.59 1.49 -10.71
C LEU A 38 -0.13 1.49 -10.23
N ILE A 39 0.45 0.30 -10.06
CA ILE A 39 1.81 0.15 -9.53
C ILE A 39 2.82 0.73 -10.52
N LEU A 40 2.70 0.39 -11.81
CA LEU A 40 3.60 0.89 -12.85
C LEU A 40 3.49 2.41 -13.04
N ASP A 41 2.28 2.97 -12.98
CA ASP A 41 2.07 4.42 -13.06
C ASP A 41 2.79 5.15 -11.93
N ILE A 42 2.61 4.71 -10.68
CA ILE A 42 3.27 5.36 -9.53
C ILE A 42 4.80 5.17 -9.57
N GLN A 43 5.29 4.02 -10.00
CA GLN A 43 6.74 3.77 -10.10
C GLN A 43 7.40 4.58 -11.22
N ASN A 44 6.80 4.63 -12.41
CA ASN A 44 7.45 5.14 -13.61
C ASN A 44 7.04 6.57 -13.94
N ASN A 45 5.77 6.91 -13.77
CA ASN A 45 5.28 8.25 -14.09
C ASN A 45 5.48 9.21 -12.91
N GLU A 46 5.24 8.77 -11.67
CA GLU A 46 5.45 9.62 -10.49
C GLU A 46 6.89 9.55 -9.95
N SER A 47 7.41 8.34 -9.68
CA SER A 47 8.69 8.17 -8.96
C SER A 47 9.91 8.12 -9.88
N LYS A 48 9.71 8.05 -11.20
CA LYS A 48 10.76 8.00 -12.24
C LYS A 48 11.77 6.85 -12.04
N ILE A 49 11.31 5.71 -11.54
CA ILE A 49 12.16 4.54 -11.27
C ILE A 49 12.38 3.70 -12.55
N ASN A 50 11.49 3.79 -13.53
CA ASN A 50 11.55 3.08 -14.83
C ASN A 50 11.65 1.55 -14.70
N LEU A 51 10.83 0.98 -13.82
CA LEU A 51 10.75 -0.46 -13.57
C LEU A 51 9.67 -1.09 -14.46
N SER A 52 10.03 -2.12 -15.22
CA SER A 52 9.09 -2.86 -16.07
C SER A 52 8.25 -3.88 -15.27
N LEU A 53 7.24 -4.46 -15.93
CA LEU A 53 6.48 -5.59 -15.39
C LEU A 53 7.32 -6.88 -15.35
N GLU A 54 8.22 -7.06 -16.33
CA GLU A 54 9.11 -8.23 -16.41
C GLU A 54 10.08 -8.31 -15.23
N GLU A 55 10.50 -7.15 -14.71
CA GLU A 55 11.31 -7.03 -13.49
C GLU A 55 10.50 -7.26 -12.19
N GLN A 56 9.18 -7.47 -12.31
CA GLN A 56 8.25 -7.64 -11.20
C GLN A 56 7.32 -8.84 -11.43
N PRO A 57 7.86 -10.06 -11.61
CA PRO A 57 7.07 -11.27 -11.90
C PRO A 57 6.10 -11.62 -10.77
N ASP A 58 6.34 -11.10 -9.57
CA ASP A 58 5.46 -11.25 -8.41
C ASP A 58 4.07 -10.63 -8.61
N LEU A 59 3.94 -9.65 -9.52
CA LEU A 59 2.65 -9.04 -9.89
C LEU A 59 1.82 -9.91 -10.84
N LEU A 60 2.46 -10.83 -11.58
CA LEU A 60 1.77 -11.77 -12.47
C LEU A 60 1.23 -12.98 -11.71
N THR A 61 1.78 -13.25 -10.53
CA THR A 61 1.48 -14.44 -9.73
C THR A 61 1.23 -14.05 -8.27
N ILE A 62 0.38 -13.05 -8.03
CA ILE A 62 0.15 -12.48 -6.68
C ILE A 62 -0.22 -13.57 -5.67
N HIS A 63 -1.12 -14.50 -6.03
CA HIS A 63 -1.50 -15.60 -5.15
C HIS A 63 -0.27 -16.43 -4.72
N ASP A 64 0.56 -16.86 -5.68
CA ASP A 64 1.71 -17.72 -5.38
C ASP A 64 2.84 -16.97 -4.67
N SER A 65 3.02 -15.69 -5.02
CA SER A 65 4.09 -14.85 -4.49
C SER A 65 3.80 -14.34 -3.07
N TYR A 66 2.54 -14.09 -2.74
CA TYR A 66 2.15 -13.46 -1.46
C TYR A 66 1.31 -14.39 -0.58
N GLN A 67 0.22 -14.95 -1.12
CA GLN A 67 -0.82 -15.60 -0.31
C GLN A 67 -0.50 -17.06 0.03
N LYS A 68 0.03 -17.82 -0.94
CA LYS A 68 0.28 -19.26 -0.83
C LYS A 68 1.13 -19.66 0.39
N ASN A 69 2.09 -18.82 0.78
CA ASN A 69 3.01 -19.09 1.88
C ASN A 69 2.66 -18.33 3.18
N GLY A 70 1.37 -18.02 3.36
CA GLY A 70 0.87 -17.39 4.60
C GLY A 70 1.16 -15.90 4.71
N GLY A 71 1.52 -15.24 3.61
CA GLY A 71 1.43 -13.79 3.47
C GLY A 71 0.05 -13.39 2.96
N GLU A 72 -0.07 -12.15 2.48
CA GLU A 72 -1.33 -11.62 1.97
C GLU A 72 -1.10 -10.44 1.01
N PHE A 73 -2.09 -10.15 0.17
CA PHE A 73 -2.12 -8.97 -0.69
C PHE A 73 -3.49 -8.29 -0.58
N TRP A 74 -3.50 -7.05 -0.12
CA TRP A 74 -4.70 -6.25 0.02
C TRP A 74 -4.81 -5.18 -1.07
N ILE A 75 -6.05 -4.89 -1.42
CA ILE A 75 -6.44 -3.77 -2.27
C ILE A 75 -7.38 -2.85 -1.50
N ALA A 76 -7.21 -1.55 -1.72
CA ALA A 76 -8.18 -0.54 -1.32
C ALA A 76 -9.03 -0.18 -2.55
N LEU A 77 -10.34 -0.12 -2.36
CA LEU A 77 -11.33 0.18 -3.39
C LEU A 77 -12.10 1.46 -3.05
N ASP A 78 -12.40 2.25 -4.06
CA ASP A 78 -13.45 3.27 -4.04
C ASP A 78 -14.38 3.00 -5.23
N GLN A 79 -15.67 2.80 -4.96
CA GLN A 79 -16.67 2.48 -5.98
C GLN A 79 -16.24 1.33 -6.93
N GLY A 80 -15.58 0.31 -6.38
CA GLY A 80 -15.10 -0.86 -7.13
C GLY A 80 -13.80 -0.66 -7.90
N ARG A 81 -13.20 0.54 -7.89
CA ARG A 81 -11.91 0.82 -8.55
C ARG A 81 -10.76 0.69 -7.57
N VAL A 82 -9.62 0.17 -8.03
CA VAL A 82 -8.42 0.05 -7.19
C VAL A 82 -7.81 1.43 -6.95
N ILE A 83 -7.73 1.85 -5.69
CA ILE A 83 -7.15 3.13 -5.26
C ILE A 83 -5.86 2.96 -4.45
N GLY A 84 -5.55 1.74 -4.03
CA GLY A 84 -4.32 1.41 -3.33
C GLY A 84 -4.09 -0.08 -3.20
N THR A 85 -2.85 -0.44 -2.95
CA THR A 85 -2.38 -1.83 -2.84
C THR A 85 -1.42 -1.95 -1.67
N LEU A 86 -1.31 -3.13 -1.08
CA LEU A 86 -0.28 -3.46 -0.11
C LEU A 86 -0.08 -4.97 -0.04
N GLY A 87 1.15 -5.44 -0.21
CA GLY A 87 1.51 -6.85 -0.14
C GLY A 87 2.41 -7.15 1.05
N LEU A 88 2.23 -8.34 1.65
CA LEU A 88 3.04 -8.88 2.72
C LEU A 88 3.48 -10.30 2.34
N MET A 89 4.79 -10.52 2.25
CA MET A 89 5.38 -11.85 2.05
C MET A 89 5.89 -12.37 3.38
N LYS A 90 5.29 -13.45 3.90
CA LYS A 90 5.80 -14.10 5.11
C LYS A 90 7.17 -14.74 4.84
N LYS A 91 8.06 -14.66 5.82
CA LYS A 91 9.39 -15.28 5.86
C LYS A 91 9.55 -16.05 7.17
N ASP A 92 10.68 -16.74 7.29
CA ASP A 92 11.02 -17.48 8.51
C ASP A 92 11.34 -16.53 9.67
N ASN A 93 11.58 -17.10 10.86
CA ASN A 93 12.01 -16.36 12.06
C ASN A 93 11.09 -15.19 12.44
N HIS A 94 9.76 -15.39 12.32
CA HIS A 94 8.76 -14.36 12.60
C HIS A 94 8.92 -13.08 11.76
N CYS A 95 9.55 -13.18 10.59
CA CYS A 95 9.77 -12.05 9.71
C CYS A 95 8.75 -12.03 8.56
N ALA A 96 8.50 -10.85 8.02
CA ALA A 96 7.77 -10.66 6.78
C ALA A 96 8.33 -9.46 6.01
N ILE A 97 8.12 -9.44 4.69
CA ILE A 97 8.54 -8.35 3.82
C ILE A 97 7.30 -7.65 3.31
N MET A 98 7.18 -6.36 3.59
CA MET A 98 6.13 -5.53 3.02
C MET A 98 6.58 -5.00 1.64
N LYS A 99 5.72 -5.17 0.64
CA LYS A 99 5.97 -4.75 -0.75
C LYS A 99 4.71 -4.12 -1.33
N LYS A 100 4.87 -3.49 -2.50
CA LYS A 100 3.78 -2.95 -3.34
C LYS A 100 2.80 -2.06 -2.57
N PHE A 101 3.29 -1.32 -1.59
CA PHE A 101 2.49 -0.38 -0.83
C PHE A 101 2.37 0.93 -1.59
N PHE A 102 1.25 1.08 -2.30
CA PHE A 102 1.00 2.21 -3.19
C PHE A 102 -0.43 2.73 -3.02
N VAL A 103 -0.60 4.05 -3.16
CA VAL A 103 -1.91 4.73 -3.09
C VAL A 103 -1.96 5.77 -4.20
N LYS A 104 -3.06 5.75 -4.98
CA LYS A 104 -3.35 6.75 -6.02
C LYS A 104 -3.22 8.17 -5.44
N LYS A 105 -2.58 9.06 -6.20
CA LYS A 105 -2.22 10.40 -5.72
C LYS A 105 -3.39 11.19 -5.17
N GLU A 106 -4.54 11.16 -5.84
CA GLU A 106 -5.75 11.86 -5.41
C GLU A 106 -6.37 11.30 -4.11
N TYR A 107 -6.05 10.05 -3.73
CA TYR A 107 -6.50 9.41 -2.48
C TYR A 107 -5.48 9.50 -1.33
N ARG A 108 -4.31 10.09 -1.58
CA ARG A 108 -3.34 10.37 -0.51
C ARG A 108 -3.91 11.41 0.46
N SER A 109 -3.48 11.36 1.71
CA SER A 109 -4.05 12.15 2.82
C SER A 109 -5.52 11.85 3.18
N GLN A 110 -6.19 10.93 2.48
CA GLN A 110 -7.54 10.45 2.80
C GLN A 110 -7.53 9.17 3.66
N LYS A 111 -6.44 8.94 4.41
CA LYS A 111 -6.22 7.77 5.30
C LYS A 111 -6.21 6.39 4.62
N VAL A 112 -6.28 6.29 3.29
CA VAL A 112 -6.19 5.00 2.55
C VAL A 112 -4.95 4.20 2.93
N GLY A 113 -3.77 4.82 2.86
CA GLY A 113 -2.53 4.13 3.23
C GLY A 113 -2.49 3.71 4.71
N LEU A 114 -3.09 4.51 5.60
CA LEU A 114 -3.19 4.15 7.01
C LEU A 114 -4.11 2.95 7.23
N ALA A 115 -5.21 2.86 6.48
CA ALA A 115 -6.14 1.75 6.58
C ALA A 115 -5.54 0.44 6.04
N LEU A 116 -4.86 0.48 4.88
CA LEU A 116 -4.10 -0.65 4.35
C LEU A 116 -3.03 -1.12 5.35
N TYR A 117 -2.28 -0.16 5.91
CA TYR A 117 -1.24 -0.49 6.88
C TYR A 117 -1.83 -1.14 8.14
N LYS A 118 -2.92 -0.60 8.70
CA LYS A 118 -3.62 -1.22 9.84
C LYS A 118 -4.06 -2.67 9.55
N LYS A 119 -4.54 -2.95 8.35
CA LYS A 119 -4.91 -4.31 7.95
C LYS A 119 -3.70 -5.26 7.93
N LEU A 120 -2.56 -4.79 7.43
CA LEU A 120 -1.31 -5.54 7.54
C LEU A 120 -0.91 -5.80 9.00
N LEU A 121 -1.08 -4.83 9.89
CA LEU A 121 -0.71 -4.96 11.30
C LEU A 121 -1.58 -6.00 12.03
N GLU A 122 -2.89 -5.91 11.83
CA GLU A 122 -3.86 -6.90 12.37
C GLU A 122 -3.52 -8.32 11.88
N PHE A 123 -3.20 -8.46 10.59
CA PHE A 123 -2.80 -9.75 10.02
C PHE A 123 -1.45 -10.23 10.57
N ALA A 124 -0.46 -9.36 10.66
CA ALA A 124 0.88 -9.69 11.14
C ALA A 124 0.85 -10.20 12.59
N GLU A 125 0.05 -9.56 13.45
CA GLU A 125 -0.17 -9.99 14.84
C GLU A 125 -0.80 -11.38 14.89
N ALA A 126 -1.89 -11.61 14.15
CA ALA A 126 -2.55 -12.91 14.06
C ALA A 126 -1.63 -14.00 13.48
N ALA A 127 -0.72 -13.64 12.57
CA ALA A 127 0.22 -14.55 11.92
C ALA A 127 1.53 -14.77 12.71
N ASN A 128 1.65 -14.20 13.92
CA ASN A 128 2.84 -14.21 14.77
C ASN A 128 4.11 -13.70 14.04
N VAL A 129 3.93 -12.62 13.28
CA VAL A 129 5.02 -11.85 12.66
C VAL A 129 5.48 -10.78 13.63
N GLN A 130 6.76 -10.83 14.00
CA GLN A 130 7.41 -9.89 14.91
C GLN A 130 8.18 -8.80 14.17
N TYR A 131 8.66 -9.08 12.95
CA TYR A 131 9.49 -8.15 12.18
C TYR A 131 8.93 -7.96 10.77
N ILE A 132 8.59 -6.73 10.42
CA ILE A 132 8.21 -6.36 9.05
C ILE A 132 9.33 -5.53 8.46
N ILE A 133 9.97 -6.09 7.44
CA ILE A 133 11.05 -5.48 6.68
C ILE A 133 10.43 -4.81 5.45
N LEU A 134 10.86 -3.60 5.17
CA LEU A 134 10.54 -2.89 3.94
C LEU A 134 11.76 -2.11 3.48
N ASP A 135 11.90 -2.02 2.16
CA ASP A 135 12.83 -1.13 1.50
C ASP A 135 12.02 -0.04 0.81
N THR A 136 12.52 1.18 0.83
CA THR A 136 11.89 2.33 0.20
C THR A 136 12.98 3.16 -0.47
N PRO A 137 12.85 3.46 -1.77
CA PRO A 137 13.82 4.30 -2.46
C PRO A 137 14.02 5.62 -1.72
N SER A 138 15.26 6.12 -1.68
CA SER A 138 15.61 7.37 -0.99
C SER A 138 14.77 8.57 -1.43
N VAL A 139 14.31 8.56 -2.68
CA VAL A 139 13.44 9.58 -3.29
C VAL A 139 12.00 9.58 -2.77
N ALA A 140 11.55 8.53 -2.08
CA ALA A 140 10.16 8.38 -1.63
C ALA A 140 9.91 9.08 -0.27
N HIS A 141 10.19 10.38 -0.20
CA HIS A 141 10.10 11.17 1.04
C HIS A 141 8.73 11.12 1.73
N ALA A 142 7.64 11.01 0.97
CA ALA A 142 6.30 10.87 1.54
C ALA A 142 6.10 9.55 2.29
N SER A 143 6.65 8.46 1.76
CA SER A 143 6.64 7.14 2.39
C SER A 143 7.47 7.14 3.67
N HIS A 144 8.64 7.78 3.67
CA HIS A 144 9.45 7.92 4.89
C HIS A 144 8.68 8.62 6.01
N ARG A 145 8.06 9.78 5.73
CA ARG A 145 7.23 10.48 6.72
C ARG A 145 6.03 9.66 7.19
N PHE A 146 5.43 8.87 6.29
CA PHE A 146 4.35 7.95 6.66
C PHE A 146 4.85 6.92 7.68
N TYR A 147 5.98 6.27 7.41
CA TYR A 147 6.55 5.25 8.29
C TYR A 147 7.06 5.82 9.60
N GLU A 148 7.68 7.00 9.61
CA GLU A 148 8.07 7.68 10.85
C GLU A 148 6.87 7.94 11.76
N LYS A 149 5.73 8.36 11.18
CA LYS A 149 4.52 8.66 11.95
C LYS A 149 3.73 7.41 12.35
N ALA A 150 3.66 6.41 11.47
CA ALA A 150 2.91 5.18 11.70
C ALA A 150 3.69 4.18 12.57
N GLY A 151 5.02 4.11 12.39
CA GLY A 151 5.93 3.15 13.03
C GLY A 151 6.31 3.48 14.47
N GLN A 152 6.23 4.73 14.91
CA GLN A 152 6.51 5.10 16.32
C GLN A 152 5.64 4.37 17.34
N ARG A 153 4.54 3.75 16.90
CA ARG A 153 3.57 3.09 17.78
C ARG A 153 3.76 1.56 17.90
N GLN A 154 4.60 0.93 17.08
CA GLN A 154 4.70 -0.54 17.04
C GLN A 154 6.12 -1.00 16.66
N HIS A 155 6.58 -2.13 17.21
CA HIS A 155 7.94 -2.64 17.05
C HIS A 155 8.18 -3.18 15.62
N PHE A 156 8.42 -2.30 14.65
CA PHE A 156 8.83 -2.68 13.29
C PHE A 156 10.20 -2.14 12.96
N ILE A 157 10.95 -2.91 12.18
CA ILE A 157 12.29 -2.53 11.79
C ILE A 157 12.30 -2.12 10.33
N TYR A 158 12.41 -0.82 10.13
CA TYR A 158 12.53 -0.17 8.83
C TYR A 158 13.94 -0.33 8.30
N VAL A 159 14.07 -0.96 7.13
CA VAL A 159 15.36 -1.11 6.46
C VAL A 159 15.35 -0.41 5.11
N GLY A 160 15.10 0.90 5.17
CA GLY A 160 15.37 1.84 4.07
C GLY A 160 16.19 3.05 4.50
N LEU A 161 16.44 3.22 5.82
CA LEU A 161 17.04 4.46 6.37
C LEU A 161 18.18 4.21 7.37
N ARG A 162 18.45 2.97 7.76
CA ARG A 162 19.61 2.64 8.59
C ARG A 162 20.65 1.89 7.77
N ARG A 163 21.91 2.26 8.00
CA ARG A 163 23.13 1.85 7.27
C ARG A 163 23.03 0.44 6.69
N LYS A 164 23.53 0.25 5.47
CA LYS A 164 23.64 -1.05 4.78
C LYS A 164 24.13 -2.20 5.69
N SER A 165 25.01 -1.91 6.66
CA SER A 165 25.48 -2.88 7.63
C SER A 165 24.43 -3.41 8.61
N GLU A 166 23.43 -2.61 9.00
CA GLU A 166 22.29 -3.08 9.80
C GLU A 166 21.34 -3.92 8.94
N TYR A 167 21.13 -3.51 7.68
CA TYR A 167 20.38 -4.31 6.71
C TYR A 167 20.97 -5.69 6.50
N ASP A 168 22.28 -5.77 6.24
CA ASP A 168 22.97 -7.04 6.02
C ASP A 168 22.99 -7.90 7.28
N ARG A 169 23.12 -7.29 8.47
CA ARG A 169 23.04 -8.00 9.75
C ARG A 169 21.65 -8.58 9.97
N MET A 170 20.61 -7.80 9.71
CA MET A 170 19.23 -8.23 9.87
C MET A 170 18.81 -9.27 8.85
N ARG A 171 19.27 -9.16 7.60
CA ARG A 171 19.13 -10.23 6.59
C ARG A 171 19.70 -11.54 7.10
N LYS A 172 20.89 -11.49 7.69
CA LYS A 172 21.55 -12.66 8.28
C LYS A 172 20.76 -13.22 9.47
N THR A 173 20.21 -12.36 10.32
CA THR A 173 19.35 -12.78 11.45
C THR A 173 17.99 -13.34 11.00
N ALA A 174 17.39 -12.77 9.96
CA ALA A 174 16.09 -13.17 9.45
C ALA A 174 16.14 -14.40 8.52
N GLY A 175 17.33 -14.89 8.16
CA GLY A 175 17.49 -16.01 7.22
C GLY A 175 17.06 -15.67 5.78
N VAL A 176 16.88 -14.38 5.47
CA VAL A 176 16.40 -13.91 4.18
C VAL A 176 17.60 -13.81 3.22
N MET A 177 17.99 -14.93 2.62
CA MET A 177 18.86 -14.91 1.43
C MET A 177 18.01 -14.58 0.21
N TRP A 178 18.44 -13.58 -0.57
CA TRP A 178 17.93 -13.38 -1.93
C TRP A 178 19.06 -13.69 -2.91
N GLY A 179 18.74 -14.52 -3.91
CA GLY A 179 19.42 -14.52 -5.20
C GLY A 179 18.84 -13.44 -6.10
#